data_AF-A0A917WRC6-F1
#
_entry.id   AF-A0A917WRC6-F1
#
_cell.length_a   1.000
_cell.length_b   1.000
_cell.length_c   1.000
_cell.angle_alpha   90.00
_cell.angle_beta   90.00
_cell.angle_gamma   90.00
#
_symmetry.space_group_name_H-M   'P 1'
#
loop_
_entity.id
_entity.type
_entity.pdbx_description
1 polymer ?
#
loop_
_entity_poly.entity_id
_entity_poly.type
_entity_poly.pdbx_seq_one_letter_code
_entity_poly.pdbx_strand_id
1 'polypeptide(L)'
;MTTVRTPHHPAPHAPGWITTGIGPRRVGGRYRTGGEEYTVLDVQTARPDGMGWSVTVATDEELAAGARRTHCTRWDAEHDEVLLQPALHAGEDLAGVHLSADSRYRYALTRDWDLARPRVTFVMLNPSTATATVTDNTIRRCRGYAHRWGAGGLLVLNLFALRSTDPRQLYTHPRPVGADNDAVLAARLRDPRTDRGRVVVAWGSHGSLHERDRQVLELLRSEGVEPLCLRVTGQGHPHHPLRLPAALTPVPFGGRQ
;
A
#
# COMPACT_ATOMS: atom_id res chain seq x y z
N MET A 1 -32.48 9.91 -26.37
CA MET A 1 -32.40 10.84 -25.22
C MET A 1 -31.30 10.34 -24.31
N THR A 2 -30.11 10.93 -24.41
CA THR A 2 -28.92 10.51 -23.66
C THR A 2 -28.79 11.46 -22.48
N THR A 3 -29.12 11.00 -21.28
CA THR A 3 -28.96 11.77 -20.04
C THR A 3 -27.47 11.83 -19.69
N VAL A 4 -26.81 12.91 -20.10
CA VAL A 4 -25.44 13.24 -19.68
C VAL A 4 -25.51 13.69 -18.22
N ARG A 5 -25.09 12.82 -17.30
CA ARG A 5 -24.83 13.20 -15.90
C ARG A 5 -23.58 14.07 -15.85
N THR A 6 -23.71 15.24 -15.25
CA THR A 6 -22.63 16.20 -15.01
C THR A 6 -21.58 15.60 -14.08
N PRO A 7 -20.27 15.64 -14.41
CA PRO A 7 -19.25 15.16 -13.50
C PRO A 7 -18.91 16.22 -12.46
N HIS A 8 -19.16 15.90 -11.18
CA HIS A 8 -18.47 16.56 -10.07
C HIS A 8 -17.05 15.97 -9.98
N HIS A 9 -16.01 16.75 -10.32
CA HIS A 9 -14.80 16.95 -9.50
C HIS A 9 -13.64 17.62 -10.29
N PRO A 10 -12.73 18.33 -9.57
CA PRO A 10 -11.65 19.14 -10.16
C PRO A 10 -10.36 18.34 -10.40
N ALA A 11 -9.54 18.80 -11.34
CA ALA A 11 -8.14 18.36 -11.58
C ALA A 11 -7.16 19.52 -11.25
N PRO A 12 -5.80 19.37 -11.25
CA PRO A 12 -4.98 18.20 -11.58
C PRO A 12 -3.67 18.04 -10.74
N HIS A 13 -3.52 17.04 -9.85
CA HIS A 13 -2.19 16.58 -9.39
C HIS A 13 -2.29 15.13 -8.85
N ALA A 14 -2.18 14.12 -9.73
CA ALA A 14 -2.27 12.66 -9.46
C ALA A 14 -2.73 12.27 -8.03
N PRO A 15 -4.03 12.40 -7.72
CA PRO A 15 -4.55 12.40 -6.35
C PRO A 15 -5.22 11.07 -6.00
N GLY A 16 -5.38 10.79 -4.69
CA GLY A 16 -6.00 9.57 -4.15
C GLY A 16 -7.42 9.21 -4.65
N TRP A 17 -8.00 9.99 -5.56
CA TRP A 17 -9.21 9.62 -6.30
C TRP A 17 -8.95 8.56 -7.37
N ILE A 18 -7.73 8.40 -7.91
CA ILE A 18 -7.41 7.29 -8.82
C ILE A 18 -7.48 5.95 -8.07
N THR A 19 -6.91 5.90 -6.87
CA THR A 19 -6.92 4.71 -6.01
C THR A 19 -8.32 4.35 -5.50
N THR A 20 -9.18 5.34 -5.26
CA THR A 20 -10.59 5.11 -4.85
C THR A 20 -11.54 4.97 -6.03
N GLY A 21 -11.14 5.40 -7.23
CA GLY A 21 -11.97 5.42 -8.43
C GLY A 21 -11.80 4.18 -9.31
N ILE A 22 -10.56 3.82 -9.63
CA ILE A 22 -10.25 2.63 -10.45
C ILE A 22 -10.09 1.38 -9.58
N GLY A 23 -9.73 1.57 -8.31
CA GLY A 23 -9.44 0.46 -7.40
C GLY A 23 -8.27 -0.41 -7.91
N PRO A 24 -8.34 -1.73 -7.76
CA PRO A 24 -7.31 -2.66 -8.22
C PRO A 24 -7.45 -3.02 -9.70
N ARG A 25 -8.31 -2.35 -10.49
CA ARG A 25 -8.54 -2.66 -11.91
C ARG A 25 -7.31 -2.40 -12.78
N ARG A 26 -7.06 -3.28 -13.76
CA ARG A 26 -5.88 -3.30 -14.62
C ARG A 26 -6.18 -3.84 -16.00
N VAL A 27 -5.56 -3.27 -17.02
CA VAL A 27 -5.58 -3.81 -18.39
C VAL A 27 -5.17 -5.28 -18.39
N GLY A 28 -6.05 -6.15 -18.89
CA GLY A 28 -5.91 -7.60 -18.93
C GLY A 28 -6.48 -8.35 -17.72
N GLY A 29 -6.94 -7.67 -16.66
CA GLY A 29 -7.57 -8.31 -15.51
C GLY A 29 -9.05 -8.59 -15.70
N ARG A 30 -9.57 -9.62 -15.00
CA ARG A 30 -11.00 -9.92 -14.87
C ARG A 30 -11.53 -9.51 -13.49
N TYR A 31 -12.70 -8.89 -13.49
CA TYR A 31 -13.36 -8.34 -12.31
C TYR A 31 -14.86 -8.64 -12.38
N ARG A 32 -15.53 -8.56 -11.22
CA ARG A 32 -16.99 -8.68 -11.12
C ARG A 32 -17.56 -7.46 -10.42
N THR A 33 -18.61 -6.86 -10.97
CA THR A 33 -19.36 -5.77 -10.34
C THR A 33 -20.84 -6.06 -10.50
N GLY A 34 -21.61 -6.09 -9.40
CA GLY A 34 -23.06 -6.32 -9.46
C GLY A 34 -23.47 -7.64 -10.12
N GLY A 35 -22.63 -8.68 -10.00
CA GLY A 35 -22.86 -10.01 -10.60
C GLY A 35 -22.37 -10.16 -12.04
N GLU A 36 -21.93 -9.09 -12.70
CA GLU A 36 -21.42 -9.13 -14.07
C GLU A 36 -19.89 -9.22 -14.11
N GLU A 37 -19.36 -10.19 -14.85
CA GLU A 37 -17.92 -10.34 -15.06
C GLU A 37 -17.43 -9.61 -16.31
N TYR A 38 -16.31 -8.92 -16.20
CA TYR A 38 -15.70 -8.21 -17.32
C TYR A 38 -14.18 -8.24 -17.27
N THR A 39 -13.58 -8.14 -18.46
CA THR A 39 -12.16 -7.92 -18.66
C THR A 39 -11.90 -6.43 -18.86
N VAL A 40 -10.89 -5.89 -18.19
CA VAL A 40 -10.44 -4.51 -18.41
C VAL A 40 -9.51 -4.47 -19.62
N LEU A 41 -9.83 -3.63 -20.59
CA LEU A 41 -9.12 -3.52 -21.87
C LEU A 41 -8.22 -2.28 -21.94
N ASP A 42 -8.56 -1.21 -21.24
CA ASP A 42 -7.77 0.02 -21.21
C ASP A 42 -8.02 0.81 -19.92
N VAL A 43 -7.01 1.53 -19.43
CA VAL A 43 -7.13 2.45 -18.28
C VAL A 43 -6.43 3.76 -18.63
N GLN A 44 -7.23 4.80 -18.85
CA GLN A 44 -6.75 6.14 -19.14
C GLN A 44 -6.76 6.95 -17.85
N THR A 45 -5.60 7.43 -17.41
CA THR A 45 -5.46 8.19 -16.16
C THR A 45 -5.39 9.71 -16.35
N ALA A 46 -5.34 10.16 -17.61
CA ALA A 46 -5.45 11.56 -18.00
C ALA A 46 -6.21 11.67 -19.32
N ARG A 47 -7.39 12.28 -19.30
CA ARG A 47 -8.14 12.60 -20.51
C ARG A 47 -7.79 13.99 -21.04
N PRO A 48 -7.79 14.20 -22.38
CA PRO A 48 -7.52 15.51 -22.99
C PRO A 48 -8.49 16.62 -22.56
N ASP A 49 -9.68 16.25 -22.10
CA ASP A 49 -10.77 17.15 -21.68
C ASP A 49 -10.69 17.56 -20.19
N GLY A 50 -9.70 17.06 -19.44
CA GLY A 50 -9.55 17.33 -18.01
C GLY A 50 -10.54 16.60 -17.10
N MET A 51 -11.41 15.72 -17.62
CA MET A 51 -12.48 15.05 -16.86
C MET A 51 -12.04 13.77 -16.10
N GLY A 52 -10.74 13.55 -15.89
CA GLY A 52 -10.24 12.49 -15.02
C GLY A 52 -9.94 11.16 -15.74
N TRP A 53 -10.18 10.03 -15.07
CA TRP A 53 -9.81 8.69 -15.55
C TRP A 53 -10.97 7.99 -16.25
N SER A 54 -10.65 6.99 -17.08
CA SER A 54 -11.64 6.05 -17.58
C SER A 54 -11.10 4.66 -17.76
N VAL A 55 -11.98 3.69 -17.57
CA VAL A 55 -11.70 2.27 -17.77
C VAL A 55 -12.55 1.80 -18.93
N THR A 56 -11.90 1.17 -19.91
CA THR A 56 -12.58 0.42 -20.96
C THR A 56 -12.63 -1.03 -20.53
N VAL A 57 -13.81 -1.63 -20.57
CA VAL A 57 -14.05 -3.03 -20.19
C VAL A 57 -14.90 -3.72 -21.25
N ALA A 58 -14.91 -5.05 -21.21
CA ALA A 58 -15.85 -5.85 -21.98
C ALA A 58 -16.15 -7.18 -21.26
N THR A 59 -17.39 -7.65 -21.32
CA THR A 59 -17.73 -9.05 -21.00
C THR A 59 -17.23 -10.00 -22.10
N ASP A 60 -17.24 -11.30 -21.83
CA ASP A 60 -16.89 -12.31 -22.84
C ASP A 60 -17.86 -12.25 -24.05
N GLU A 61 -19.14 -11.95 -23.80
CA GLU A 61 -20.15 -11.76 -24.85
C GLU A 61 -19.91 -10.47 -25.66
N GLU A 62 -19.59 -9.36 -25.00
CA GLU A 62 -19.24 -8.10 -25.67
C GLU A 62 -17.99 -8.28 -26.55
N LEU A 63 -16.95 -8.97 -26.05
CA LEU A 63 -15.75 -9.27 -26.83
C LEU A 63 -16.07 -10.12 -28.07
N ALA A 64 -16.91 -11.14 -27.93
CA ALA A 64 -17.35 -11.98 -29.05
C ALA A 64 -18.12 -11.18 -30.11
N ALA A 65 -18.88 -10.16 -29.69
CA ALA A 65 -19.59 -9.25 -30.57
C ALA A 65 -18.73 -8.07 -31.09
N GLY A 66 -17.46 -7.98 -30.71
CA GLY A 66 -16.59 -6.83 -31.02
C GLY A 66 -16.99 -5.52 -30.33
N ALA A 67 -17.82 -5.62 -29.29
CA ALA A 67 -18.28 -4.52 -28.47
C ALA A 67 -17.37 -4.30 -27.25
N ARG A 68 -17.40 -3.07 -26.72
CA ARG A 68 -16.73 -2.68 -25.47
C ARG A 68 -17.40 -1.45 -24.90
N ARG A 69 -17.28 -1.27 -23.59
CA ARG A 69 -17.83 -0.12 -22.88
C ARG A 69 -16.72 0.64 -22.17
N THR A 70 -16.83 1.97 -22.14
CA THR A 70 -15.87 2.85 -21.47
C THR A 70 -16.61 3.71 -20.48
N HIS A 71 -16.18 3.69 -19.22
CA HIS A 71 -16.87 4.40 -18.16
C HIS A 71 -15.88 4.89 -17.07
N CYS A 72 -16.38 5.78 -16.21
CA CYS A 72 -15.69 6.28 -15.04
C CYS A 72 -16.49 5.88 -13.79
N THR A 73 -16.49 4.58 -13.45
CA THR A 73 -17.24 4.04 -12.29
C THR A 73 -16.35 3.76 -11.11
N ARG A 74 -16.58 4.45 -10.00
CA ARG A 74 -15.84 4.28 -8.75
C ARG A 74 -15.71 2.80 -8.38
N TRP A 75 -14.56 2.41 -7.84
CA TRP A 75 -14.37 1.09 -7.26
C TRP A 75 -14.91 1.07 -5.84
N ASP A 76 -15.65 0.02 -5.52
CA ASP A 76 -16.17 -0.24 -4.19
C ASP A 76 -15.79 -1.65 -3.75
N ALA A 77 -15.02 -1.78 -2.67
CA ALA A 77 -14.57 -3.08 -2.19
C ALA A 77 -15.70 -3.95 -1.60
N GLU A 78 -16.86 -3.38 -1.27
CA GLU A 78 -18.03 -4.16 -0.83
C GLU A 78 -18.81 -4.77 -2.01
N HIS A 79 -18.78 -4.12 -3.17
CA HIS A 79 -19.61 -4.46 -4.33
C HIS A 79 -18.81 -4.98 -5.55
N ASP A 80 -17.50 -4.77 -5.57
CA ASP A 80 -16.60 -5.17 -6.63
C ASP A 80 -15.65 -6.29 -6.17
N GLU A 81 -15.47 -7.28 -7.04
CA GLU A 81 -14.61 -8.44 -6.80
C GLU A 81 -13.50 -8.53 -7.85
N VAL A 82 -12.33 -8.99 -7.41
CA VAL A 82 -11.19 -9.27 -8.30
C VAL A 82 -11.18 -10.76 -8.60
N LEU A 83 -11.43 -11.13 -9.86
CA LEU A 83 -11.45 -12.54 -10.29
C LEU A 83 -10.08 -13.01 -10.77
N LEU A 84 -9.42 -12.16 -11.55
CA LEU A 84 -8.09 -12.42 -12.09
C LEU A 84 -7.35 -11.09 -12.26
N GLN A 85 -6.13 -11.00 -11.73
CA GLN A 85 -5.26 -9.87 -12.08
C GLN A 85 -4.34 -10.26 -13.22
N PRO A 86 -4.05 -9.35 -14.17
CA PRO A 86 -3.09 -9.60 -15.22
C PRO A 86 -1.72 -9.82 -14.59
N ALA A 87 -0.94 -10.72 -15.19
CA ALA A 87 0.45 -10.90 -14.80
C ALA A 87 1.19 -9.57 -14.97
N LEU A 88 1.96 -9.17 -13.96
CA LEU A 88 2.78 -7.98 -14.06
C LEU A 88 3.88 -8.25 -15.07
N HIS A 89 4.07 -7.32 -16.02
CA HIS A 89 5.23 -7.38 -16.89
C HIS A 89 6.49 -7.41 -16.01
N ALA A 90 7.48 -8.22 -16.41
CA ALA A 90 8.73 -8.34 -15.65
C ALA A 90 9.36 -6.96 -15.47
N GLY A 91 9.28 -6.41 -14.25
CA GLY A 91 9.80 -5.08 -13.90
C GLY A 91 8.76 -4.05 -13.45
N GLU A 92 7.45 -4.30 -13.59
CA GLU A 92 6.41 -3.37 -13.14
C GLU A 92 5.90 -3.73 -11.73
N ASP A 93 6.13 -2.83 -10.77
CA ASP A 93 5.60 -2.93 -9.40
C ASP A 93 4.32 -2.10 -9.26
N LEU A 94 3.37 -2.61 -8.48
CA LEU A 94 2.13 -1.92 -8.17
C LEU A 94 2.31 -1.03 -6.97
N ALA A 95 2.53 0.23 -7.30
CA ALA A 95 2.73 1.29 -6.36
C ALA A 95 1.38 1.72 -5.76
N GLY A 96 1.20 1.52 -4.46
CA GLY A 96 0.16 2.19 -3.69
C GLY A 96 0.78 3.15 -2.70
N VAL A 97 0.15 4.30 -2.48
CA VAL A 97 0.50 5.21 -1.39
C VAL A 97 -0.79 5.73 -0.76
N HIS A 98 -0.86 5.68 0.58
CA HIS A 98 -1.94 6.29 1.34
C HIS A 98 -1.39 7.54 2.05
N LEU A 99 -1.82 8.71 1.61
CA LEU A 99 -1.43 10.01 2.14
C LEU A 99 -2.61 10.72 2.80
N SER A 100 -2.32 11.62 3.74
CA SER A 100 -3.28 12.64 4.15
C SER A 100 -3.62 13.58 2.97
N ALA A 101 -4.76 14.28 3.06
CA ALA A 101 -5.19 15.22 2.02
C ALA A 101 -4.14 16.31 1.71
N ASP A 102 -3.42 16.78 2.73
CA ASP A 102 -2.33 17.75 2.62
C ASP A 102 -0.96 17.11 2.30
N SER A 103 -0.92 15.79 2.11
CA SER A 103 0.29 14.99 1.85
C SER A 103 1.40 15.12 2.90
N ARG A 104 1.13 15.67 4.09
CA ARG A 104 2.11 15.76 5.19
C ARG A 104 2.35 14.42 5.85
N TYR A 105 1.34 13.55 5.84
CA TYR A 105 1.41 12.21 6.42
C TYR A 105 1.36 11.14 5.33
N ARG A 106 2.18 10.09 5.49
CA ARG A 106 2.09 8.86 4.70
C ARG A 106 1.79 7.69 5.63
N TYR A 107 0.57 7.20 5.54
CA TYR A 107 0.07 6.11 6.37
C TYR A 107 0.52 4.74 5.86
N ALA A 108 0.59 4.55 4.54
CA ALA A 108 1.03 3.28 3.95
C ALA A 108 1.71 3.46 2.59
N LEU A 109 2.59 2.52 2.26
CA LEU A 109 3.18 2.36 0.93
C LEU A 109 3.12 0.88 0.54
N THR A 110 2.68 0.55 -0.67
CA THR A 110 2.69 -0.82 -1.21
C THR A 110 3.49 -0.93 -2.50
N ARG A 111 4.08 -2.10 -2.71
CA ARG A 111 4.70 -2.54 -3.96
C ARG A 111 4.30 -3.99 -4.20
N ASP A 112 3.39 -4.28 -5.11
CA ASP A 112 3.06 -5.66 -5.48
C ASP A 112 3.71 -6.06 -6.81
N TRP A 113 4.22 -7.28 -6.89
CA TRP A 113 4.80 -7.88 -8.10
C TRP A 113 4.24 -9.29 -8.40
N ASP A 114 3.51 -9.90 -7.46
CA ASP A 114 2.74 -11.14 -7.66
C ASP A 114 1.49 -11.09 -6.78
N LEU A 115 0.32 -11.11 -7.39
CA LEU A 115 -0.96 -10.98 -6.68
C LEU A 115 -1.55 -12.32 -6.21
N ALA A 116 -0.95 -13.43 -6.61
CA ALA A 116 -1.27 -14.75 -6.07
C ALA A 116 -0.58 -15.02 -4.72
N ARG A 117 0.44 -14.22 -4.36
CA ARG A 117 1.21 -14.39 -3.12
C ARG A 117 1.07 -13.20 -2.19
N PRO A 118 1.03 -13.39 -0.86
CA PRO A 118 0.78 -12.30 0.06
C PRO A 118 1.98 -11.34 0.15
N ARG A 119 1.72 -10.16 0.73
CA ARG A 119 2.70 -9.11 1.03
C ARG A 119 3.39 -9.40 2.34
N VAL A 120 4.69 -9.14 2.36
CA VAL A 120 5.43 -8.99 3.62
C VAL A 120 5.27 -7.56 4.11
N THR A 121 5.04 -7.39 5.41
CA THR A 121 4.89 -6.07 6.01
C THR A 121 6.16 -5.65 6.73
N PHE A 122 6.58 -4.40 6.54
CA PHE A 122 7.59 -3.75 7.38
C PHE A 122 6.96 -2.59 8.14
N VAL A 123 7.08 -2.60 9.47
CA VAL A 123 6.66 -1.51 10.36
C VAL A 123 7.90 -0.72 10.77
N MET A 124 8.01 0.51 10.27
CA MET A 124 9.22 1.33 10.36
C MET A 124 9.00 2.58 11.22
N LEU A 125 10.02 3.44 11.37
CA LEU A 125 9.94 4.62 12.22
C LEU A 125 8.98 5.68 11.66
N ASN A 126 9.38 6.33 10.58
CA ASN A 126 8.62 7.38 9.93
C ASN A 126 8.93 7.40 8.43
N PRO A 127 7.98 7.87 7.61
CA PRO A 127 8.19 7.95 6.17
C PRO A 127 9.19 9.04 5.79
N SER A 128 10.07 8.69 4.85
CA SER A 128 10.99 9.59 4.17
C SER A 128 10.32 10.27 2.94
N THR A 129 11.13 10.68 1.96
CA THR A 129 10.69 11.19 0.64
C THR A 129 10.10 10.14 -0.30
N ALA A 130 10.18 8.83 -0.02
CA ALA A 130 9.68 7.82 -0.96
C ALA A 130 8.18 8.00 -1.26
N THR A 131 7.87 8.20 -2.53
CA THR A 131 6.51 8.35 -3.08
C THR A 131 6.10 7.08 -3.84
N ALA A 132 4.92 7.08 -4.47
CA ALA A 132 4.51 6.03 -5.40
C ALA A 132 5.49 5.86 -6.58
N THR A 133 6.24 6.91 -6.96
CA THR A 133 7.18 6.87 -8.09
C THR A 133 8.65 6.75 -7.68
N VAL A 134 9.03 7.16 -6.46
CA VAL A 134 10.42 7.15 -5.99
C VAL A 134 10.65 6.05 -4.96
N THR A 135 11.44 5.04 -5.32
CA THR A 135 11.92 4.00 -4.41
C THR A 135 13.24 4.43 -3.77
N ASP A 136 13.22 4.75 -2.47
CA ASP A 136 14.45 5.01 -1.72
C ASP A 136 15.24 3.72 -1.39
N ASN A 137 16.47 3.87 -0.89
CA ASN A 137 17.35 2.74 -0.55
C ASN A 137 16.75 1.80 0.49
N THR A 138 15.92 2.31 1.41
CA THR A 138 15.26 1.53 2.44
C THR A 138 14.18 0.65 1.82
N ILE A 139 13.32 1.21 0.98
CA ILE A 139 12.28 0.46 0.27
C ILE A 139 12.92 -0.59 -0.66
N ARG A 140 14.01 -0.25 -1.37
CA ARG A 140 14.76 -1.21 -2.17
C ARG A 140 15.28 -2.37 -1.32
N ARG A 141 15.75 -2.09 -0.10
CA ARG A 141 16.23 -3.12 0.82
C ARG A 141 15.10 -4.04 1.28
N CYS A 142 13.97 -3.49 1.71
CA CYS A 142 12.79 -4.25 2.12
C CYS A 142 12.23 -5.10 0.97
N ARG A 143 12.16 -4.54 -0.25
CA ARG A 143 11.77 -5.26 -1.46
C ARG A 143 12.68 -6.46 -1.71
N GLY A 144 13.99 -6.27 -1.59
CA GLY A 144 14.95 -7.38 -1.73
C GLY A 144 14.71 -8.52 -0.73
N TYR A 145 14.37 -8.21 0.53
CA TYR A 145 14.01 -9.23 1.52
C TYR A 145 12.72 -9.95 1.12
N ALA A 146 11.66 -9.20 0.81
CA ALA A 146 10.37 -9.74 0.43
C ALA A 146 10.47 -10.68 -0.79
N HIS A 147 11.24 -10.32 -1.81
CA HIS A 147 11.54 -11.20 -2.96
C HIS A 147 12.24 -12.49 -2.53
N ARG A 148 13.27 -12.41 -1.69
CA ARG A 148 13.98 -13.60 -1.19
C ARG A 148 13.11 -14.52 -0.34
N TRP A 149 12.12 -13.97 0.34
CA TRP A 149 11.17 -14.74 1.14
C TRP A 149 9.97 -15.24 0.32
N GLY A 150 9.99 -15.04 -1.01
CA GLY A 150 8.96 -15.54 -1.92
C GLY A 150 7.63 -14.80 -1.83
N ALA A 151 7.60 -13.60 -1.26
CA ALA A 151 6.41 -12.76 -1.16
C ALA A 151 5.97 -12.24 -2.54
N GLY A 152 4.70 -11.88 -2.65
CA GLY A 152 4.15 -11.24 -3.85
C GLY A 152 4.04 -9.72 -3.77
N GLY A 153 4.42 -9.15 -2.63
CA GLY A 153 4.54 -7.72 -2.49
C GLY A 153 5.15 -7.30 -1.17
N LEU A 154 5.25 -5.98 -1.02
CA LEU A 154 5.74 -5.27 0.14
C LEU A 154 4.66 -4.30 0.60
N LEU A 155 4.37 -4.31 1.89
CA LEU A 155 3.60 -3.28 2.59
C LEU A 155 4.54 -2.59 3.59
N VAL A 156 4.59 -1.25 3.58
CA VAL A 156 5.34 -0.46 4.55
C VAL A 156 4.38 0.42 5.34
N LEU A 157 4.38 0.21 6.65
CA LEU A 157 3.67 0.98 7.67
C LEU A 157 4.70 1.68 8.57
N ASN A 158 4.27 2.64 9.38
CA ASN A 158 5.18 3.42 10.22
C ASN A 158 4.59 3.68 11.60
N LEU A 159 5.46 3.76 12.61
CA LEU A 159 5.09 4.23 13.94
C LEU A 159 4.51 5.65 13.88
N PHE A 160 5.16 6.53 13.12
CA PHE A 160 4.76 7.91 12.90
C PHE A 160 4.50 8.15 11.42
N ALA A 161 3.37 8.77 11.06
CA ALA A 161 3.06 9.02 9.65
C ALA A 161 3.70 10.29 9.09
N LEU A 162 4.27 11.17 9.93
CA LEU A 162 4.87 12.43 9.47
C LEU A 162 6.01 12.16 8.47
N ARG A 163 5.89 12.72 7.28
CA ARG A 163 6.91 12.63 6.24
C ARG A 163 8.08 13.55 6.57
N SER A 164 9.24 12.96 6.86
CA SER A 164 10.47 13.68 7.14
C SER A 164 11.69 12.79 6.85
N THR A 165 12.72 13.34 6.21
CA THR A 165 14.02 12.67 6.07
C THR A 165 14.85 12.72 7.35
N ASP A 166 14.55 13.66 8.25
CA ASP A 166 15.20 13.77 9.55
C ASP A 166 14.23 13.30 10.66
N PRO A 167 14.53 12.18 11.35
CA PRO A 167 13.69 11.69 12.45
C PRO A 167 13.62 12.65 13.64
N ARG A 168 14.55 13.61 13.76
CA ARG A 168 14.51 14.63 14.82
C ARG A 168 13.27 15.53 14.73
N GLN A 169 12.68 15.66 13.53
CA GLN A 169 11.44 16.41 13.35
C GLN A 169 10.24 15.79 14.08
N LEU A 170 10.31 14.49 14.43
CA LEU A 170 9.26 13.84 15.21
C LEU A 170 9.15 14.41 16.63
N TYR A 171 10.26 14.91 17.18
CA TYR A 171 10.33 15.43 18.55
C TYR A 171 9.73 16.83 18.70
N THR A 172 9.72 17.59 17.61
CA THR A 172 9.29 19.00 17.61
C THR A 172 7.91 19.18 16.98
N HIS A 173 7.48 18.24 16.14
CA HIS A 173 6.19 18.32 15.48
C HIS A 173 5.05 17.96 16.46
N PRO A 174 3.95 18.73 16.51
CA PRO A 174 2.91 18.55 17.54
C PRO A 174 2.07 17.27 17.37
N ARG A 175 1.96 16.75 16.14
CA ARG A 175 1.16 15.54 15.82
C ARG A 175 1.90 14.57 14.91
N PRO A 176 3.07 14.02 15.32
CA PRO A 176 3.93 13.25 14.42
C PRO A 176 3.32 11.90 14.02
N VAL A 177 2.42 11.36 14.84
CA VAL A 177 1.71 10.10 14.57
C VAL A 177 0.80 10.23 13.34
N GLY A 178 0.09 11.36 13.20
CA GLY A 178 -0.97 11.53 12.19
C GLY A 178 -2.30 10.94 12.67
N ALA A 179 -3.42 11.63 12.39
CA ALA A 179 -4.72 11.31 12.98
C ALA A 179 -5.25 9.92 12.57
N ASP A 180 -5.01 9.50 11.33
CA ASP A 180 -5.56 8.25 10.80
C ASP A 180 -4.56 7.07 10.87
N ASN A 181 -3.37 7.28 11.43
CA ASN A 181 -2.27 6.32 11.27
C ASN A 181 -2.58 4.96 11.91
N ASP A 182 -3.13 4.94 13.12
CA ASP A 182 -3.48 3.70 13.82
C ASP A 182 -4.64 2.96 13.13
N ALA A 183 -5.67 3.70 12.69
CA ALA A 183 -6.79 3.13 11.96
C ALA A 183 -6.32 2.50 10.64
N VAL A 184 -5.43 3.19 9.90
CA VAL A 184 -4.85 2.65 8.67
C VAL A 184 -3.94 1.46 8.96
N LEU A 185 -3.13 1.49 10.02
CA LEU A 185 -2.26 0.39 10.39
C LEU A 185 -3.09 -0.88 10.64
N ALA A 186 -4.13 -0.80 11.49
CA ALA A 186 -5.05 -1.91 11.75
C ALA A 186 -5.75 -2.40 10.47
N ALA A 187 -6.31 -1.48 9.67
CA ALA A 187 -6.98 -1.84 8.42
C ALA A 187 -6.04 -2.56 7.42
N ARG A 188 -4.78 -2.15 7.35
CA ARG A 188 -3.78 -2.76 6.44
C ARG A 188 -3.29 -4.12 6.93
N LEU A 189 -3.31 -4.37 8.24
CA LEU A 189 -3.05 -5.71 8.78
C LEU A 189 -4.19 -6.68 8.49
N ARG A 190 -5.43 -6.19 8.42
CA ARG A 190 -6.62 -6.97 8.08
C ARG A 190 -6.82 -7.19 6.56
N ASP A 191 -6.07 -6.50 5.72
CA ASP A 191 -6.10 -6.68 4.25
C ASP A 191 -5.78 -8.17 3.91
N PRO A 192 -6.61 -8.87 3.13
CA PRO A 192 -6.38 -10.28 2.76
C PRO A 192 -5.05 -10.53 2.05
N ARG A 193 -4.46 -9.49 1.44
CA ARG A 193 -3.14 -9.56 0.82
C ARG A 193 -2.01 -9.56 1.84
N THR A 194 -2.24 -9.17 3.09
CA THR A 194 -1.18 -9.04 4.10
C THR A 194 -0.89 -10.39 4.76
N ASP A 195 0.37 -10.83 4.68
CA ASP A 195 0.84 -11.97 5.45
C ASP A 195 1.01 -11.55 6.92
N ARG A 196 -0.01 -11.80 7.75
CA ARG A 196 0.03 -11.54 9.20
C ARG A 196 1.10 -12.36 9.93
N GLY A 197 1.58 -13.45 9.33
CA GLY A 197 2.72 -14.22 9.84
C GLY A 197 4.09 -13.64 9.48
N ARG A 198 4.15 -12.62 8.62
CA ARG A 198 5.40 -11.95 8.20
C ARG A 198 5.30 -10.43 8.32
N VAL A 199 5.05 -9.97 9.55
CA VAL A 199 5.11 -8.56 9.93
C VAL A 199 6.43 -8.27 10.63
N VAL A 200 7.32 -7.55 9.95
CA VAL A 200 8.68 -7.25 10.39
C VAL A 200 8.78 -5.83 10.97
N VAL A 201 9.11 -5.71 12.24
CA VAL A 201 9.36 -4.45 12.92
C VAL A 201 10.81 -3.98 12.72
N ALA A 202 11.02 -2.68 12.47
CA ALA A 202 12.33 -2.15 12.09
C ALA A 202 12.52 -0.63 12.32
N TRP A 203 11.99 -0.10 13.43
CA TRP A 203 11.97 1.35 13.73
C TRP A 203 13.20 1.92 14.46
N GLY A 204 14.12 1.10 14.96
CA GLY A 204 15.30 1.58 15.69
C GLY A 204 14.97 2.26 17.03
N SER A 205 15.94 2.98 17.60
CA SER A 205 15.81 3.56 18.96
C SER A 205 14.80 4.70 19.08
N HIS A 206 14.60 5.49 18.03
CA HIS A 206 13.66 6.62 18.03
C HIS A 206 12.19 6.18 18.16
N GLY A 207 11.88 4.90 17.96
CA GLY A 207 10.52 4.39 18.08
C GLY A 207 9.94 4.53 19.49
N SER A 208 10.78 4.66 20.51
CA SER A 208 10.34 4.82 21.90
C SER A 208 9.91 6.25 22.26
N LEU A 209 9.97 7.20 21.32
CA LEU A 209 9.41 8.53 21.50
C LEU A 209 7.91 8.40 21.88
N HIS A 210 7.53 8.95 23.03
CA HIS A 210 6.18 8.84 23.61
C HIS A 210 5.68 7.39 23.75
N GLU A 211 6.58 6.42 23.95
CA GLU A 211 6.27 4.98 24.04
C GLU A 211 5.51 4.44 22.81
N ARG A 212 5.74 5.07 21.65
CA ARG A 212 5.00 4.75 20.44
C ARG A 212 5.25 3.32 19.95
N ASP A 213 6.46 2.81 20.12
CA ASP A 213 6.79 1.42 19.88
C ASP A 213 5.90 0.46 20.67
N ARG A 214 5.70 0.68 21.98
CA ARG A 214 4.81 -0.13 22.82
C ARG A 214 3.35 -0.07 22.36
N GLN A 215 2.85 1.12 22.05
CA GLN A 215 1.48 1.29 21.56
C GLN A 215 1.24 0.50 20.26
N VAL A 216 2.20 0.54 19.32
CA VAL A 216 2.09 -0.21 18.06
C VAL A 216 2.29 -1.71 18.28
N LEU A 217 3.16 -2.13 19.18
CA LEU A 217 3.28 -3.54 19.56
C LEU A 217 1.96 -4.07 20.13
N GLU A 218 1.28 -3.30 20.98
CA GLU A 218 -0.02 -3.66 21.52
C GLU A 218 -1.10 -3.73 20.44
N LEU A 219 -1.10 -2.76 19.50
CA LEU A 219 -1.98 -2.80 18.33
C LEU A 219 -1.72 -4.05 17.48
N LEU A 220 -0.47 -4.42 17.23
CA LEU A 220 -0.12 -5.64 16.50
C LEU A 220 -0.67 -6.88 17.20
N ARG A 221 -0.52 -6.99 18.53
CA ARG A 221 -1.06 -8.11 19.32
C ARG A 221 -2.58 -8.16 19.31
N SER A 222 -3.26 -7.01 19.42
CA SER A 222 -4.73 -6.96 19.35
C SER A 222 -5.26 -7.35 17.96
N GLU A 223 -4.46 -7.10 16.92
CA GLU A 223 -4.65 -7.63 15.56
C GLU A 223 -4.03 -9.03 15.39
N GLY A 224 -3.81 -9.81 16.45
CA GLY A 224 -3.32 -11.20 16.41
C GLY A 224 -2.02 -11.41 15.63
N VAL A 225 -1.16 -10.39 15.58
CA VAL A 225 0.14 -10.44 14.90
C VAL A 225 1.25 -10.57 15.94
N GLU A 226 2.04 -11.63 15.80
CA GLU A 226 3.32 -11.77 16.50
C GLU A 226 4.42 -11.09 15.69
N PRO A 227 5.01 -9.98 16.17
CA PRO A 227 5.99 -9.23 15.39
C PRO A 227 7.29 -10.02 15.22
N LEU A 228 7.85 -9.94 14.02
CA LEU A 228 9.18 -10.43 13.71
C LEU A 228 10.17 -9.27 13.60
N CYS A 229 11.46 -9.54 13.66
CA CYS A 229 12.50 -8.56 13.34
C CYS A 229 13.65 -9.23 12.58
N LEU A 230 14.48 -8.43 11.91
CA LEU A 230 15.71 -8.95 11.28
C LEU A 230 16.85 -9.07 12.29
N ARG A 231 16.89 -8.18 13.28
CA ARG A 231 17.87 -8.15 14.37
C ARG A 231 17.38 -7.21 15.46
N VAL A 232 17.74 -7.52 16.70
CA VAL A 232 17.54 -6.66 17.87
C VAL A 232 18.87 -5.99 18.23
N THR A 233 18.83 -4.70 18.54
CA THR A 233 19.97 -3.92 19.05
C THR A 233 20.28 -4.33 20.50
N GLY A 234 21.45 -3.99 21.03
CA GLY A 234 21.78 -4.23 22.44
C GLY A 234 20.83 -3.54 23.44
N GLN A 235 20.11 -2.51 23.00
CA GLN A 235 19.10 -1.78 23.79
C GLN A 235 17.67 -2.29 23.57
N GLY A 236 17.50 -3.45 22.91
CA GLY A 236 16.20 -4.08 22.74
C GLY A 236 15.33 -3.52 21.60
N HIS A 237 15.82 -2.58 20.79
CA HIS A 237 15.07 -2.07 19.63
C HIS A 237 15.30 -2.89 18.36
N PRO A 238 14.32 -3.00 17.45
CA PRO A 238 14.53 -3.67 16.17
C PRO A 238 15.40 -2.80 15.24
N HIS A 239 16.42 -3.40 14.62
CA HIS A 239 17.32 -2.69 13.71
C HIS A 239 16.61 -2.25 12.42
N HIS A 240 16.96 -1.05 11.95
CA HIS A 240 16.59 -0.58 10.63
C HIS A 240 17.23 -1.46 9.53
N PRO A 241 16.51 -1.83 8.44
CA PRO A 241 16.94 -2.87 7.51
C PRO A 241 18.11 -2.45 6.61
N LEU A 242 18.27 -1.14 6.37
CA LEU A 242 19.19 -0.59 5.36
C LEU A 242 20.63 -1.12 5.46
N ARG A 243 21.15 -1.31 6.68
CA ARG A 243 22.55 -1.72 6.92
C ARG A 243 22.70 -3.20 7.31
N LEU A 244 21.62 -3.98 7.33
CA LEU A 244 21.67 -5.39 7.69
C LEU A 244 21.96 -6.28 6.48
N PRO A 245 22.60 -7.46 6.62
CA PRO A 245 22.88 -8.38 5.51
C PRO A 245 21.63 -8.81 4.75
N ALA A 246 21.74 -8.93 3.42
CA ALA A 246 20.60 -9.24 2.56
C ALA A 246 20.02 -10.64 2.83
N ALA A 247 20.85 -11.61 3.21
CA ALA A 247 20.45 -13.01 3.40
C ALA A 247 19.66 -13.30 4.69
N LEU A 248 19.40 -12.30 5.54
CA LEU A 248 18.67 -12.53 6.79
C LEU A 248 17.24 -13.01 6.53
N THR A 249 16.80 -13.94 7.36
CA THR A 249 15.41 -14.32 7.58
C THR A 249 14.90 -13.65 8.85
N PRO A 250 13.61 -13.28 8.92
CA PRO A 250 13.04 -12.64 10.09
C PRO A 250 12.87 -13.67 11.22
N VAL A 251 13.12 -13.25 12.46
CA VAL A 251 12.98 -14.06 13.67
C VAL A 251 11.98 -13.38 14.62
N PRO A 252 11.35 -14.11 15.56
CA PRO A 252 10.47 -13.50 16.55
C PRO A 252 11.11 -12.29 17.24
N PHE A 253 10.37 -11.19 17.37
CA PHE A 253 10.87 -10.00 18.02
C PHE A 253 10.80 -10.15 19.54
N GLY A 254 11.91 -10.57 20.15
CA GLY A 254 12.08 -10.66 21.60
C GLY A 254 12.65 -9.39 22.26
N GLY A 255 12.54 -8.23 21.60
CA GLY A 255 13.05 -6.95 22.09
C GLY A 255 12.17 -6.31 23.17
N ARG A 256 12.32 -5.00 23.41
CA ARG A 256 11.66 -4.26 24.52
C ARG A 256 10.21 -4.72 24.72
N GLN A 257 9.96 -5.26 25.92
CA GLN A 257 8.64 -5.60 26.44
C GLN A 257 8.02 -4.37 27.14
#